data_AF-A0A7C1EWK3-F1
#
_entry.id   AF-A0A7C1EWK3-F1
#
_cell.length_a   1.000
_cell.length_b   1.000
_cell.length_c   1.000
_cell.angle_alpha   90.00
_cell.angle_beta   90.00
_cell.angle_gamma   90.00
#
_symmetry.space_group_name_H-M   'P 1'
#
loop_
_entity.id
_entity.type
_entity.pdbx_description
1 polymer ?
#
loop_
_entity_poly.entity_id
_entity_poly.type
_entity_poly.pdbx_seq_one_letter_code
_entity_poly.pdbx_strand_id
1 'polypeptide(L)'
;MTDQPAEDLKCANCGQPLDASDKFCRECGLPTVRHAVERQAVKVEPPDTREMKRALDVPEPKPFVRVEPELFDTDELPGLPPDTITATAVLPPPETTGDVVRATSPTQMTRMAASTLLMIGLIIFLAITGVVLIVLAFQG
;
A
#
# COMPACT_ATOMS: atom_id res chain seq x y z
N MET A 1 0.32 0.99 53.13
CA MET A 1 0.32 0.36 51.80
C MET A 1 -0.24 -1.04 52.00
N THR A 2 -1.50 -1.26 51.65
CA THR A 2 -2.17 -2.56 51.87
C THR A 2 -2.06 -3.41 50.62
N ASP A 3 -1.18 -4.41 50.67
CA ASP A 3 -1.19 -5.56 49.76
C ASP A 3 -2.49 -6.35 49.96
N GLN A 4 -3.30 -6.47 48.89
CA GLN A 4 -4.37 -7.46 48.82
C GLN A 4 -3.80 -8.77 48.26
N PRO A 5 -4.24 -9.93 48.77
CA PRO A 5 -3.69 -11.21 48.38
C PRO A 5 -3.96 -11.47 46.89
N ALA A 6 -2.90 -11.79 46.16
CA ALA A 6 -2.95 -12.20 44.77
C ALA A 6 -3.65 -13.57 44.68
N GLU A 7 -4.97 -13.56 44.57
CA GLU A 7 -5.76 -14.71 44.15
C GLU A 7 -5.28 -15.11 42.73
N ASP A 8 -4.98 -16.40 42.52
CA ASP A 8 -4.50 -16.94 41.24
C ASP A 8 -5.52 -16.74 40.10
N LEU A 9 -5.46 -15.58 39.45
CA LEU A 9 -6.31 -15.25 38.31
C LEU A 9 -5.83 -16.03 37.09
N LYS A 10 -6.74 -16.72 36.41
CA LYS A 10 -6.46 -17.46 35.17
C LYS A 10 -7.36 -17.00 34.04
N CYS A 11 -6.84 -17.01 32.83
CA CYS A 11 -7.59 -16.67 31.63
C CYS A 11 -8.71 -17.68 31.40
N ALA A 12 -9.95 -17.20 31.30
CA ALA A 12 -11.11 -18.07 31.04
C ALA A 12 -11.07 -18.73 29.64
N ASN A 13 -10.30 -18.18 28.70
CA ASN A 13 -10.19 -18.71 27.34
C ASN A 13 -9.07 -19.75 27.20
N CYS A 14 -7.86 -19.47 27.72
CA CYS A 14 -6.68 -20.33 27.52
C CYS A 14 -6.05 -20.89 28.79
N GLY A 15 -6.56 -20.54 29.98
CA GLY A 15 -6.09 -21.06 31.27
C GLY A 15 -4.78 -20.47 31.81
N GLN A 16 -4.11 -19.60 31.05
CA GLN A 16 -2.86 -18.96 31.46
C GLN A 16 -3.04 -18.04 32.66
N PRO A 17 -2.07 -17.95 33.59
CA PRO A 17 -2.15 -17.05 34.73
C PRO A 17 -2.17 -15.60 34.25
N LEU A 18 -2.94 -14.78 34.93
CA LEU A 18 -3.14 -13.37 34.66
C LEU A 18 -2.71 -12.56 35.88
N ASP A 19 -2.09 -11.41 35.63
CA ASP A 19 -1.90 -10.43 36.69
C ASP A 19 -3.22 -9.70 36.98
N ALA A 20 -3.38 -9.20 38.21
CA ALA A 20 -4.58 -8.45 38.60
C ALA A 20 -4.78 -7.15 37.78
N SER A 21 -3.71 -6.60 37.20
CA SER A 21 -3.73 -5.41 36.35
C SER A 21 -3.91 -5.70 34.86
N ASP A 22 -3.88 -6.96 34.43
CA ASP A 22 -3.97 -7.33 33.01
C ASP A 22 -5.39 -7.10 32.46
N LYS A 23 -5.49 -6.19 31.47
CA LYS A 23 -6.74 -5.90 30.74
C LYS A 23 -7.06 -6.93 29.66
N PHE A 24 -6.03 -7.56 29.11
CA PHE A 24 -6.09 -8.58 28.07
C PHE A 24 -5.12 -9.71 28.41
N CYS A 25 -5.44 -10.93 27.98
CA CYS A 25 -4.52 -12.05 28.11
C CYS A 25 -3.36 -11.89 27.12
N ARG A 26 -2.12 -12.00 27.61
CA ARG A 26 -0.90 -11.86 26.78
C ARG A 26 -0.69 -13.02 25.80
N GLU A 27 -1.28 -14.18 26.10
CA GLU A 27 -1.13 -15.40 25.31
C GLU A 27 -2.20 -15.53 24.22
N CYS A 28 -3.48 -15.26 24.54
CA CYS A 28 -4.56 -15.40 23.56
C CYS A 28 -5.15 -14.08 23.06
N GLY A 29 -4.77 -12.93 23.65
CA GLY A 29 -5.21 -11.60 23.22
C GLY A 29 -6.64 -11.20 23.60
N LEU A 30 -7.45 -12.11 24.17
CA LEU A 30 -8.84 -11.81 24.58
C LEU A 30 -8.88 -10.93 25.85
N PRO A 31 -9.90 -10.07 26.00
CA PRO A 31 -10.07 -9.26 27.20
C PRO A 31 -10.31 -10.15 28.43
N THR A 32 -9.79 -9.72 29.58
CA THR A 32 -10.02 -10.46 30.84
C THR A 32 -11.45 -10.23 31.34
N VAL A 33 -12.04 -11.24 31.98
CA VAL A 33 -13.45 -11.23 32.39
C VAL A 33 -13.77 -10.03 33.29
N ARG A 34 -12.82 -9.62 34.15
CA ARG A 34 -12.94 -8.43 35.00
C ARG A 34 -13.19 -7.15 34.20
N HIS A 35 -12.53 -6.99 33.06
CA HIS A 35 -12.69 -5.81 32.19
C HIS A 35 -13.74 -5.99 31.09
N ALA A 36 -14.16 -7.22 30.80
CA ALA A 36 -15.27 -7.49 29.89
C ALA A 36 -16.62 -7.05 30.48
N VAL A 37 -16.81 -7.21 31.80
CA VAL A 37 -18.04 -6.77 32.50
C VAL A 37 -18.12 -5.24 32.61
N GLU A 38 -16.97 -4.57 32.71
CA GLU A 38 -16.90 -3.10 32.78
C GLU A 38 -17.20 -2.42 31.45
N ARG A 39 -17.04 -3.12 30.31
CA ARG A 39 -17.67 -2.71 29.05
C ARG A 39 -19.17 -2.89 29.21
N GLN A 40 -19.78 -1.86 29.79
CA GLN A 40 -21.22 -1.69 29.96
C GLN A 40 -21.94 -2.29 28.77
N ALA A 41 -22.89 -3.17 29.06
CA ALA A 41 -23.90 -3.59 28.13
C ALA A 41 -24.57 -2.31 27.60
N VAL A 42 -24.03 -1.80 26.50
CA VAL A 42 -24.73 -0.85 25.65
C VAL A 42 -26.07 -1.53 25.42
N LYS A 43 -27.16 -0.87 25.78
CA LYS A 43 -28.50 -1.32 25.45
C LYS A 43 -28.57 -1.21 23.92
N VAL A 44 -28.06 -2.24 23.23
CA VAL A 44 -28.10 -2.30 21.77
C VAL A 44 -29.55 -2.63 21.46
N GLU A 45 -30.36 -1.61 21.28
CA GLU A 45 -31.56 -1.78 20.46
C GLU A 45 -31.09 -2.38 19.13
N PRO A 46 -31.71 -3.48 18.66
CA PRO A 46 -31.29 -4.12 17.43
C PRO A 46 -31.12 -3.06 16.33
N PRO A 47 -30.00 -3.06 15.60
CA PRO A 47 -29.81 -2.09 14.52
C PRO A 47 -30.97 -2.22 13.53
N ASP A 48 -31.52 -1.09 13.08
CA ASP A 48 -32.57 -1.10 12.06
C ASP A 48 -31.98 -1.64 10.75
N THR A 49 -32.34 -2.89 10.42
CA THR A 49 -31.82 -3.62 9.25
C THR A 49 -32.65 -3.38 7.98
N ARG A 50 -33.63 -2.47 8.00
CA ARG A 50 -34.54 -2.22 6.88
C ARG A 50 -33.82 -1.87 5.58
N GLU A 51 -32.79 -1.03 5.65
CA GLU A 51 -32.00 -0.63 4.49
C GLU A 51 -31.14 -1.79 3.96
N MET A 52 -30.59 -2.64 4.83
CA MET A 52 -29.87 -3.85 4.42
C MET A 52 -30.80 -4.85 3.72
N LYS A 53 -32.04 -4.98 4.21
CA LYS A 53 -33.04 -5.84 3.56
C LYS A 53 -33.42 -5.33 2.18
N ARG A 54 -33.59 -4.01 2.02
CA ARG A 54 -33.82 -3.36 0.72
C ARG A 54 -32.65 -3.59 -0.26
N ALA A 55 -31.41 -3.55 0.23
CA ALA A 55 -30.23 -3.75 -0.61
C ALA A 55 -30.06 -5.19 -1.11
N LEU A 56 -30.65 -6.17 -0.41
CA LEU A 56 -30.65 -7.58 -0.82
C LEU A 56 -31.73 -7.90 -1.87
N ASP A 57 -32.81 -7.10 -1.93
CA ASP A 57 -33.91 -7.23 -2.89
C ASP A 57 -33.60 -6.55 -4.26
N VAL A 58 -32.34 -6.57 -4.71
CA VAL A 58 -31.95 -6.03 -6.02
C VAL A 58 -32.06 -7.14 -7.07
N PRO A 59 -32.80 -6.94 -8.19
CA PRO A 59 -32.87 -7.93 -9.26
C PRO A 59 -31.47 -8.18 -9.85
N GLU A 60 -31.19 -9.43 -10.20
CA GLU A 60 -29.86 -9.82 -10.70
C GLU A 60 -29.43 -8.93 -11.88
N PRO A 61 -28.20 -8.38 -11.85
CA PRO A 61 -27.70 -7.58 -12.95
C PRO A 61 -27.61 -8.45 -14.20
N LYS A 62 -28.13 -7.94 -15.33
CA LYS A 62 -28.02 -8.63 -16.61
C LYS A 62 -26.53 -8.87 -16.92
N PRO A 63 -26.14 -10.06 -17.43
CA PRO A 63 -24.78 -10.30 -17.87
C PRO A 63 -24.35 -9.23 -18.86
N PHE A 64 -23.24 -8.56 -18.57
CA PHE A 64 -22.64 -7.62 -19.51
C PHE A 64 -22.09 -8.42 -20.69
N VAL A 65 -22.81 -8.38 -21.82
CA VAL A 65 -22.28 -8.90 -23.08
C VAL A 65 -21.21 -7.93 -23.54
N ARG A 66 -19.96 -8.39 -23.59
CA ARG A 66 -18.89 -7.66 -24.26
C ARG A 66 -19.24 -7.63 -25.74
N VAL A 67 -19.66 -6.48 -26.25
CA VAL A 67 -19.78 -6.27 -27.69
C VAL A 67 -18.34 -6.26 -28.22
N GLU A 68 -17.99 -7.30 -28.97
CA GLU A 68 -16.74 -7.33 -29.73
C GLU A 68 -16.79 -6.13 -30.69
N PRO A 69 -15.80 -5.23 -30.69
CA PRO A 69 -15.78 -4.15 -31.65
C PRO A 69 -15.70 -4.76 -33.05
N GLU A 70 -16.75 -4.54 -33.85
CA GLU A 70 -16.73 -4.84 -35.28
C GLU A 70 -15.43 -4.26 -35.83
N LEU A 71 -14.60 -5.16 -36.35
CA LEU A 71 -13.38 -4.83 -37.06
C LEU A 71 -13.82 -3.88 -38.19
N PHE A 72 -13.57 -2.59 -38.07
CA PHE A 72 -13.71 -1.71 -39.21
C PHE A 72 -12.64 -2.16 -40.20
N ASP A 73 -13.08 -2.85 -41.26
CA ASP A 73 -12.24 -3.22 -42.39
C ASP A 73 -11.61 -1.95 -42.95
N THR A 74 -10.32 -1.79 -42.68
CA THR A 74 -9.50 -0.73 -43.27
C THR A 74 -9.19 -1.09 -44.71
N ASP A 75 -10.20 -1.07 -45.56
CA ASP A 75 -10.06 -1.25 -47.01
C ASP A 75 -10.76 -0.10 -47.77
N GLU A 76 -10.65 1.14 -47.27
CA GLU A 76 -10.92 2.31 -48.11
C GLU A 76 -10.26 3.59 -47.57
N LEU A 77 -8.93 3.72 -47.70
CA LEU A 77 -8.30 5.02 -47.94
C LEU A 77 -6.89 4.88 -48.55
N PRO A 78 -6.65 5.32 -49.79
CA PRO A 78 -5.34 5.21 -50.41
C PRO A 78 -4.43 6.38 -49.95
N GLY A 79 -3.31 6.05 -49.30
CA GLY A 79 -2.07 6.82 -49.43
C GLY A 79 -1.61 7.71 -48.26
N LEU A 80 -1.45 7.17 -47.04
CA LEU A 80 -0.60 7.81 -46.02
C LEU A 80 0.48 6.84 -45.48
N PRO A 81 1.73 7.32 -45.24
CA PRO A 81 2.84 6.50 -44.74
C PRO A 81 2.63 6.05 -43.28
N PRO A 82 3.25 4.92 -42.86
CA PRO A 82 2.96 4.24 -41.59
C PRO A 82 3.40 4.97 -40.31
N ASP A 83 3.86 6.22 -40.39
CA ASP A 83 4.58 6.86 -39.28
C ASP A 83 3.78 7.98 -38.61
N THR A 84 2.58 8.29 -39.11
CA THR A 84 1.77 9.35 -38.51
C THR A 84 0.84 8.76 -37.46
N ILE A 85 1.40 8.39 -36.30
CA ILE A 85 0.62 8.29 -35.07
C ILE A 85 0.10 9.71 -34.83
N THR A 86 -1.13 9.95 -35.29
CA THR A 86 -1.87 11.15 -34.96
C THR A 86 -1.98 11.18 -33.45
N ALA A 87 -1.22 12.09 -32.83
CA ALA A 87 -1.37 12.46 -31.44
C ALA A 87 -2.74 13.14 -31.28
N THR A 88 -3.80 12.35 -31.36
CA THR A 88 -5.07 12.75 -30.79
C THR A 88 -4.84 12.81 -29.29
N ALA A 89 -5.08 13.98 -28.71
CA ALA A 89 -5.06 14.20 -27.27
C ALA A 89 -6.11 13.29 -26.60
N VAL A 90 -5.73 12.03 -26.41
CA VAL A 90 -6.39 11.10 -25.50
C VAL A 90 -5.98 11.59 -24.13
N LEU A 91 -6.95 12.11 -23.36
CA LEU A 91 -6.83 12.27 -21.91
C LEU A 91 -6.08 11.06 -21.37
N PRO A 92 -5.01 11.22 -20.55
CA PRO A 92 -4.27 10.07 -20.08
C PRO A 92 -5.27 9.08 -19.47
N PRO A 93 -5.24 7.80 -19.89
CA PRO A 93 -6.12 6.79 -19.34
C PRO A 93 -5.98 6.79 -17.80
N PRO A 94 -7.05 6.49 -17.04
CA PRO A 94 -6.96 6.46 -15.59
C PRO A 94 -5.82 5.52 -15.23
N GLU A 95 -4.78 6.06 -14.60
CA GLU A 95 -3.58 5.33 -14.21
C GLU A 95 -4.00 4.02 -13.56
N THR A 96 -3.85 2.91 -14.29
CA THR A 96 -4.30 1.63 -13.77
C THR A 96 -3.27 1.14 -12.76
N THR A 97 -3.68 0.32 -11.81
CA THR A 97 -2.74 -0.30 -10.87
C THR A 97 -1.59 -1.03 -11.59
N GLY A 98 -1.83 -1.53 -12.81
CA GLY A 98 -0.80 -2.13 -13.66
C GLY A 98 0.26 -1.15 -14.16
N ASP A 99 -0.11 0.10 -14.44
CA ASP A 99 0.81 1.15 -14.90
C ASP A 99 1.72 1.63 -13.78
N VAL A 100 1.19 1.76 -12.55
CA VAL A 100 1.99 2.08 -11.35
C VAL A 100 2.99 0.96 -11.05
N VAL A 101 2.58 -0.31 -11.13
CA VAL A 101 3.49 -1.45 -10.90
C VAL A 101 4.60 -1.50 -11.97
N ARG A 102 4.25 -1.25 -13.23
CA ARG A 102 5.23 -1.16 -14.32
C ARG A 102 6.17 0.04 -14.15
N ALA A 103 5.67 1.18 -13.69
CA ALA A 103 6.49 2.34 -13.33
C ALA A 103 7.41 2.07 -12.14
N THR A 104 6.98 1.27 -11.16
CA THR A 104 7.79 0.84 -10.01
C THR A 104 8.67 -0.40 -10.29
N SER A 105 8.75 -0.86 -11.54
CA SER A 105 9.57 -2.02 -11.88
C SER A 105 11.05 -1.80 -11.49
N PRO A 106 11.78 -2.86 -11.09
CA PRO A 106 13.14 -2.76 -10.55
C PRO A 106 14.14 -2.09 -11.50
N THR A 107 13.82 -1.93 -12.78
CA THR A 107 14.64 -1.23 -13.78
C THR A 107 14.69 0.28 -13.57
N GLN A 108 13.70 0.91 -12.90
CA GLN A 108 13.76 2.35 -12.57
C GLN A 108 14.72 2.65 -11.42
N MET A 109 14.86 1.75 -10.46
CA MET A 109 15.81 1.90 -9.35
C MET A 109 17.26 1.91 -9.82
N THR A 110 17.60 1.09 -10.83
CA THR A 110 18.95 1.01 -11.39
C THR A 110 19.38 2.31 -12.11
N ARG A 111 18.45 3.05 -12.72
CA ARG A 111 18.77 4.33 -13.38
C ARG A 111 19.07 5.45 -12.38
N MET A 112 18.42 5.45 -11.22
CA MET A 112 18.74 6.38 -10.11
C MET A 112 20.06 6.02 -9.42
N ALA A 113 20.41 4.73 -9.32
CA ALA A 113 21.66 4.29 -8.73
C ALA A 113 22.90 4.58 -9.61
N ALA A 114 22.74 4.51 -10.94
CA ALA A 114 23.84 4.81 -11.86
C ALA A 114 24.25 6.30 -11.84
N SER A 115 23.29 7.21 -11.68
CA SER A 115 23.57 8.66 -11.66
C SER A 115 24.23 9.12 -10.35
N THR A 116 23.86 8.53 -9.21
CA THR A 116 24.48 8.85 -7.91
C THR A 116 25.92 8.38 -7.84
N LEU A 117 26.24 7.19 -8.35
CA LEU A 117 27.61 6.70 -8.43
C LEU A 117 28.50 7.56 -9.34
N LEU A 118 27.97 8.02 -10.48
CA LEU A 118 28.69 8.94 -11.37
C LEU A 118 28.99 10.27 -10.64
N MET A 119 27.99 10.86 -9.99
CA MET A 119 28.16 12.11 -9.23
C MET A 119 29.18 11.97 -8.11
N ILE A 120 29.09 10.91 -7.31
CA ILE A 120 30.06 10.64 -6.23
C ILE A 120 31.47 10.44 -6.79
N GLY A 121 31.60 9.68 -7.88
CA GLY A 121 32.89 9.45 -8.55
C GLY A 121 33.53 10.74 -9.08
N LEU A 122 32.75 11.62 -9.71
CA LEU A 122 33.23 12.93 -10.18
C LEU A 122 33.70 13.82 -9.02
N ILE A 123 32.95 13.86 -7.91
CA ILE A 123 33.32 14.66 -6.73
C ILE A 123 34.66 14.18 -6.16
N ILE A 124 34.83 12.86 -6.00
CA ILE A 124 36.09 12.28 -5.49
C ILE A 124 37.26 12.59 -6.44
N PHE A 125 37.06 12.45 -7.75
CA PHE A 125 38.09 12.76 -8.74
C PHE A 125 38.51 14.23 -8.70
N LEU A 126 37.55 15.16 -8.66
CA LEU A 126 37.82 16.60 -8.55
C LEU A 126 38.52 16.96 -7.23
N ALA A 127 38.16 16.31 -6.13
CA ALA A 127 38.82 16.51 -4.84
C ALA A 127 40.29 16.04 -4.88
N ILE A 128 40.56 14.84 -5.41
CA ILE A 128 41.93 14.30 -5.50
C ILE A 128 42.79 15.18 -6.41
N THR A 129 42.29 15.49 -7.62
CA THR A 129 43.02 16.36 -8.56
C THR A 129 43.29 17.74 -7.97
N GLY A 130 42.32 18.34 -7.27
CA GLY A 130 42.50 19.59 -6.55
C GLY A 130 43.59 19.52 -5.48
N VAL A 131 43.58 18.48 -4.63
CA VAL A 131 44.62 18.28 -3.59
C VAL A 131 46.00 18.09 -4.22
N VAL A 132 46.10 17.30 -5.29
CA VAL A 132 47.37 17.09 -6.01
C VAL A 132 47.91 18.41 -6.57
N LEU A 133 47.06 19.23 -7.21
CA LEU A 133 47.46 20.54 -7.73
C LEU A 133 47.92 21.48 -6.61
N ILE A 134 47.23 21.48 -5.46
CA ILE A 134 47.62 22.28 -4.29
C ILE A 134 48.99 21.84 -3.77
N VAL A 135 49.23 20.53 -3.64
CA VAL A 135 50.53 20.00 -3.17
C VAL A 135 51.64 20.36 -4.15
N LEU A 136 51.43 20.22 -5.45
CA LEU A 136 52.41 20.62 -6.48
C LEU A 136 52.72 22.12 -6.42
N ALA A 137 51.72 22.96 -6.17
CA ALA A 137 51.89 24.41 -6.04
C ALA A 137 52.71 24.80 -4.80
N PHE A 138 52.70 23.98 -3.73
CA PHE A 138 53.52 24.21 -2.54
C PHE A 138 54.93 23.58 -2.62
N GLN A 139 55.17 22.71 -3.60
CA GLN A 139 56.47 22.07 -3.82
C GLN A 139 57.33 22.74 -4.89
N GLY A 140 56.79 23.72 -5.63
CA GLY A 140 57.51 24.57 -6.60
C GLY A 140 57.81 25.95 -6.03
#